data_AF-A0A969L6P5-F1
#
_entry.id   AF-A0A969L6P5-F1
#
_cell.length_a   1.000
_cell.length_b   1.000
_cell.length_c   1.000
_cell.angle_alpha   90.00
_cell.angle_beta   90.00
_cell.angle_gamma   90.00
#
_symmetry.space_group_name_H-M   'P 1'
#
loop_
_entity.id
_entity.type
_entity.pdbx_description
1 polymer ?
#
loop_
_entity_poly.entity_id
_entity_poly.type
_entity_poly.pdbx_seq_one_letter_code
_entity_poly.pdbx_strand_id
1 'polypeptide(L)'
;MRKRIYAVLGGIFFLMILGYGFREFDYLTSGMLLLLGGGILGIHIWLLEKSLLLPLERLKENAEQLALGHYELHFHERHNRDIRRVNQVFNQMAKKYLQATAFIHEIEKGSWEKDLDIDPTRHSLRDDVLIQAIVSLQKKLRQISNKEAEKQWVTEGLAQFGSLLNAGYENIRTLYDTIIAQLVRYLEANQGGIFVVNDHNADQLHLELAAAYAFNRKKFLKNKLCQEKAW
;
A
#
# COMPACT_ATOMS: atom_id res chain seq x y z
N MET A 1 40.02 -2.64 15.15
CA MET A 1 41.48 -2.91 15.20
C MET A 1 42.13 -2.48 16.53
N ARG A 2 42.02 -1.21 16.97
CA ARG A 2 42.65 -0.73 18.22
C ARG A 2 42.27 -1.50 19.51
N LYS A 3 41.00 -1.87 19.72
CA LYS A 3 40.57 -2.61 20.94
C LYS A 3 41.19 -4.02 21.07
N ARG A 4 41.44 -4.72 19.95
CA ARG A 4 42.13 -6.02 19.94
C ARG A 4 43.62 -5.89 20.28
N ILE A 5 44.24 -4.81 19.84
CA ILE A 5 45.64 -4.50 20.13
C ILE A 5 45.84 -4.24 21.63
N TYR A 6 44.92 -3.51 22.28
CA TYR A 6 44.98 -3.29 23.73
C TYR A 6 44.72 -4.55 24.56
N ALA A 7 43.81 -5.43 24.12
CA ALA A 7 43.58 -6.71 24.81
C ALA A 7 44.79 -7.64 24.73
N VAL A 8 45.45 -7.70 23.58
CA VAL A 8 46.68 -8.50 23.39
C VAL A 8 47.85 -7.90 24.16
N LEU A 9 48.04 -6.57 24.13
CA LEU A 9 49.07 -5.88 24.92
C LEU A 9 48.83 -6.03 26.43
N GLY A 10 47.58 -5.97 26.88
CA GLY A 10 47.21 -6.17 28.28
C GLY A 10 47.47 -7.60 28.77
N GLY A 11 47.16 -8.61 27.94
CA GLY A 11 47.47 -10.01 28.24
C GLY A 11 48.98 -10.30 28.30
N ILE A 12 49.77 -9.69 27.41
CA ILE A 12 51.23 -9.81 27.42
C ILE A 12 51.82 -9.11 28.66
N PHE A 13 51.29 -7.94 29.04
CA PHE A 13 51.72 -7.23 30.25
C PHE A 13 51.37 -8.01 31.53
N PHE A 14 50.20 -8.63 31.59
CA PHE A 14 49.78 -9.48 32.71
C PHE A 14 50.66 -10.75 32.83
N LEU A 15 51.00 -11.39 31.70
CA LEU A 15 51.94 -12.51 31.67
C LEU A 15 53.37 -12.09 32.05
N MET A 16 53.79 -10.87 31.70
CA MET A 16 55.08 -10.30 32.14
C MET A 16 55.12 -10.11 33.67
N ILE A 17 54.03 -9.62 34.28
CA ILE A 17 53.91 -9.46 35.74
C ILE A 17 53.91 -10.82 36.45
N LEU A 18 53.28 -11.85 35.87
CA LEU A 18 53.31 -13.21 36.43
C LEU A 18 54.68 -13.89 36.28
N GLY A 19 55.41 -13.61 35.19
CA GLY A 19 56.72 -14.21 34.89
C GLY A 19 57.89 -13.57 35.65
N TYR A 20 57.85 -12.27 35.91
CA TYR A 20 58.88 -11.54 36.67
C TYR A 20 58.54 -11.45 38.17
N GLY A 21 58.57 -12.61 38.84
CA GLY A 21 58.94 -12.69 40.26
C GLY A 21 58.06 -11.98 41.30
N PHE A 22 57.02 -12.68 41.78
CA PHE A 22 56.37 -12.38 43.09
C PHE A 22 57.31 -12.55 44.32
N ARG A 23 58.57 -12.91 44.10
CA ARG A 23 59.51 -13.34 45.16
C ARG A 23 60.39 -12.19 45.71
N GLU A 24 60.40 -11.03 45.04
CA GLU A 24 61.27 -9.87 45.35
C GLU A 24 60.48 -8.61 45.73
N PHE A 25 59.13 -8.63 45.66
CA PHE A 25 58.29 -7.45 45.90
C PHE A 25 57.70 -7.42 47.31
N ASP A 26 57.88 -6.31 48.02
CA ASP A 26 57.19 -6.05 49.29
C ASP A 26 55.66 -6.06 49.10
N TYR A 27 54.93 -6.59 50.09
CA TYR A 27 53.47 -6.70 50.07
C TYR A 27 52.74 -5.40 49.71
N LEU A 28 53.31 -4.25 50.07
CA LEU A 28 52.76 -2.91 49.76
C LEU A 28 52.73 -2.63 48.26
N THR A 29 53.81 -2.97 47.53
CA THR A 29 53.90 -2.76 46.08
C THR A 29 52.93 -3.67 45.31
N SER A 30 52.78 -4.91 45.76
CA SER A 30 51.81 -5.86 45.20
C SER A 30 50.37 -5.38 45.41
N GLY A 31 50.06 -4.82 46.58
CA GLY A 31 48.75 -4.22 46.87
C GLY A 31 48.42 -3.03 45.96
N MET A 32 49.39 -2.14 45.70
CA MET A 32 49.19 -1.01 44.78
C MET A 32 48.93 -1.46 43.34
N LEU A 33 49.63 -2.50 42.86
CA LEU A 33 49.41 -3.06 41.52
C LEU A 33 48.01 -3.67 41.37
N LEU A 34 47.51 -4.37 42.39
CA LEU A 34 46.14 -4.92 42.39
C LEU A 34 45.09 -3.81 42.33
N LEU A 35 45.26 -2.74 43.11
CA LEU A 35 44.33 -1.60 43.09
C LEU A 35 44.33 -0.88 41.73
N LEU A 36 45.50 -0.68 41.13
CA LEU A 36 45.62 -0.09 39.79
C LEU A 36 44.97 -0.97 38.73
N GLY A 37 45.26 -2.28 38.75
CA GLY A 37 44.66 -3.24 37.83
C GLY A 37 43.13 -3.29 37.95
N GLY A 38 42.61 -3.33 39.17
CA GLY A 38 41.18 -3.27 39.45
C GLY A 38 40.52 -1.98 38.94
N GLY A 39 41.18 -0.83 39.14
CA GLY A 39 40.70 0.46 38.63
C GLY A 39 40.62 0.51 37.11
N ILE A 40 41.65 0.03 36.41
CA ILE A 40 41.68 -0.04 34.94
C ILE A 40 40.57 -0.97 34.42
N LEU A 41 40.39 -2.13 35.04
CA LEU A 41 39.29 -3.05 34.72
C LEU A 41 37.92 -2.39 34.91
N GLY A 42 37.72 -1.68 36.02
CA GLY A 42 36.49 -0.92 36.28
C GLY A 42 36.21 0.14 35.21
N ILE A 43 37.23 0.91 34.81
CA ILE A 43 37.10 1.90 33.72
C ILE A 43 36.74 1.21 32.40
N HIS A 44 37.35 0.07 32.09
CA HIS A 44 37.01 -0.68 30.88
C HIS A 44 35.56 -1.18 30.88
N ILE A 45 35.08 -1.72 32.00
CA ILE A 45 33.68 -2.15 32.15
C ILE A 45 32.74 -0.97 31.97
N TRP A 46 33.00 0.16 32.64
CA TRP A 46 32.20 1.37 32.53
C TRP A 46 32.17 1.94 31.10
N LEU A 47 33.31 1.93 30.39
CA LEU A 47 33.37 2.33 28.98
C LEU A 47 32.61 1.38 28.05
N LEU A 48 32.64 0.08 28.33
CA LEU A 48 31.86 -0.92 27.59
C LEU A 48 30.37 -0.69 27.78
N GLU A 49 29.92 -0.48 29.01
CA GLU A 49 28.53 -0.21 29.34
C GLU A 49 28.00 1.01 28.60
N LYS A 50 28.71 2.14 28.69
CA LYS A 50 28.29 3.38 28.02
C LYS A 50 28.39 3.35 26.50
N SER A 51 29.34 2.59 25.95
CA SER A 51 29.53 2.56 24.49
C SER A 51 28.71 1.47 23.79
N LEU A 52 28.23 0.44 24.49
CA LEU A 52 27.59 -0.74 23.88
C LEU A 52 26.31 -1.18 24.58
N LEU A 53 26.28 -1.33 25.90
CA LEU A 53 25.10 -1.88 26.59
C LEU A 53 23.91 -0.89 26.59
N LEU A 54 24.13 0.35 27.05
CA LEU A 54 23.06 1.36 27.10
C LEU A 54 22.42 1.64 25.73
N PRO A 55 23.17 1.77 24.62
CA PRO A 55 22.56 1.99 23.31
C PRO A 55 21.77 0.78 22.78
N LEU A 56 22.19 -0.44 23.13
CA LEU A 56 21.46 -1.66 22.74
C LEU A 56 20.15 -1.80 23.51
N GLU A 57 20.14 -1.43 24.79
CA GLU A 57 18.92 -1.43 25.60
C GLU A 57 17.89 -0.44 25.05
N ARG A 58 18.32 0.79 24.72
CA ARG A 58 17.45 1.77 24.04
C ARG A 58 16.95 1.27 22.67
N LEU A 59 17.81 0.62 21.89
CA LEU A 59 17.41 0.05 20.60
C LEU A 59 16.34 -1.04 20.78
N LYS A 60 16.50 -1.90 21.79
CA LYS A 60 15.51 -2.91 22.16
C LYS A 60 14.18 -2.26 22.53
N GLU A 61 14.18 -1.26 23.41
CA GLU A 61 12.97 -0.54 23.83
C GLU A 61 12.26 0.08 22.61
N ASN A 62 12.99 0.75 21.72
CA ASN A 62 12.41 1.33 20.50
C ASN A 62 11.83 0.27 19.55
N ALA A 63 12.47 -0.91 19.48
CA ALA A 63 11.97 -2.03 18.67
C ALA A 63 10.69 -2.62 19.27
N GLU A 64 10.61 -2.75 20.59
CA GLU A 64 9.40 -3.18 21.29
C GLU A 64 8.27 -2.16 21.10
N GLN A 65 8.54 -0.86 21.21
CA GLN A 65 7.55 0.18 20.95
C GLN A 65 7.07 0.16 19.49
N LEU A 66 7.97 0.04 18.52
CA LEU A 66 7.61 -0.08 17.10
C LEU A 66 6.74 -1.32 16.84
N ALA A 67 7.03 -2.45 17.49
CA ALA A 67 6.23 -3.67 17.39
C ALA A 67 4.82 -3.48 17.97
N LEU A 68 4.66 -2.62 18.98
CA LEU A 68 3.37 -2.20 19.53
C LEU A 68 2.69 -1.09 18.69
N GLY A 69 3.32 -0.63 17.61
CA GLY A 69 2.80 0.41 16.73
C GLY A 69 3.02 1.84 17.22
N HIS A 70 3.78 2.03 18.31
CA HIS A 70 4.09 3.33 18.88
C HIS A 70 5.53 3.69 18.48
N TYR A 71 5.74 4.77 17.74
CA TYR A 71 7.12 5.16 17.41
C TYR A 71 7.25 6.67 17.27
N GLU A 72 8.07 7.25 18.15
CA GLU A 72 8.47 8.64 18.07
C GLU A 72 9.92 8.72 17.62
N LEU A 73 10.17 9.45 16.51
CA LEU A 73 11.51 9.70 15.96
C LEU A 73 12.33 10.55 16.93
N HIS A 74 12.92 9.93 17.93
CA HIS A 74 14.00 10.54 18.69
C HIS A 74 15.30 10.28 17.92
N PHE A 75 16.25 11.22 17.91
CA PHE A 75 17.65 10.97 18.31
C PHE A 75 18.61 12.11 17.94
N HIS A 76 19.35 12.55 18.96
CA HIS A 76 20.58 13.31 18.86
C HIS A 76 21.55 12.77 19.92
N GLU A 77 22.36 11.73 19.63
CA GLU A 77 23.47 11.40 20.53
C GLU A 77 24.72 10.84 19.84
N ARG A 78 25.89 11.31 20.34
CA ARG A 78 27.25 10.95 19.93
C ARG A 78 27.60 9.52 20.34
N HIS A 79 27.12 8.54 19.59
CA HIS A 79 27.48 7.12 19.76
C HIS A 79 28.72 6.74 18.95
N ASN A 80 29.29 5.55 19.18
CA ASN A 80 30.34 5.02 18.31
C ASN A 80 29.82 4.81 16.87
N ARG A 81 30.71 4.69 15.88
CA ARG A 81 30.33 4.61 14.46
C ARG A 81 29.36 3.46 14.16
N ASP A 82 29.59 2.30 14.78
CA ASP A 82 28.86 1.07 14.48
C ASP A 82 27.42 1.13 15.03
N ILE A 83 27.25 1.57 16.28
CA ILE A 83 25.93 1.78 16.89
C ILE A 83 25.15 2.86 16.14
N ARG A 84 25.80 3.96 15.71
CA ARG A 84 25.12 4.96 14.88
C ARG A 84 24.59 4.36 13.58
N ARG A 85 25.35 3.47 12.93
CA ARG A 85 24.92 2.82 11.69
C ARG A 85 23.74 1.89 11.92
N VAL A 86 23.75 1.09 12.98
CA VAL A 86 22.62 0.22 13.35
C VAL A 86 21.36 1.05 13.60
N ASN A 87 21.46 2.13 14.38
CA ASN A 87 20.35 3.04 14.64
C ASN A 87 19.83 3.70 13.35
N GLN A 88 20.71 4.12 12.44
CA GLN A 88 20.30 4.68 11.15
C GLN A 88 19.49 3.68 10.30
N VAL A 89 19.94 2.43 10.22
CA VAL A 89 19.24 1.38 9.47
C VAL A 89 17.89 1.07 10.13
N PHE A 90 17.87 0.91 11.45
CA PHE A 90 16.64 0.68 12.20
C PHE A 90 15.62 1.81 11.98
N ASN A 91 16.06 3.07 12.07
CA ASN A 91 15.18 4.23 11.86
C ASN A 91 14.64 4.30 10.42
N GLN A 92 15.47 3.96 9.42
CA GLN A 92 14.99 3.87 8.04
C GLN A 92 13.92 2.78 7.89
N MET A 93 14.09 1.63 8.54
CA MET A 93 13.10 0.55 8.56
C MET A 93 11.80 0.99 9.26
N ALA A 94 11.90 1.59 10.44
CA ALA A 94 10.75 2.12 11.20
C ALA A 94 9.97 3.16 10.39
N LYS A 95 10.68 4.08 9.73
CA LYS A 95 10.05 5.09 8.85
C LYS A 95 9.29 4.46 7.68
N LYS A 96 9.88 3.46 7.01
CA LYS A 96 9.23 2.72 5.91
C LYS A 96 7.96 2.01 6.39
N TYR A 97 8.02 1.36 7.55
CA TYR A 97 6.86 0.72 8.17
C TYR A 97 5.74 1.72 8.48
N LEU A 98 6.06 2.85 9.12
CA LEU A 98 5.05 3.88 9.43
C LEU A 98 4.43 4.49 8.17
N GLN A 99 5.22 4.76 7.13
CA GLN A 99 4.72 5.27 5.85
C GLN A 99 3.77 4.27 5.17
N ALA A 100 4.12 2.98 5.20
CA ALA A 100 3.26 1.91 4.69
C ALA A 100 1.92 1.86 5.44
N THR A 101 1.95 1.85 6.77
CA THR A 101 0.74 1.82 7.61
C THR A 101 -0.14 3.06 7.39
N ALA A 102 0.46 4.26 7.34
CA ALA A 102 -0.28 5.49 7.07
C ALA A 102 -0.99 5.44 5.70
N PHE A 103 -0.30 4.90 4.68
CA PHE A 103 -0.89 4.79 3.36
C PHE A 103 -1.99 3.72 3.28
N ILE A 104 -1.83 2.58 3.95
CA ILE A 104 -2.91 1.58 4.09
C ILE A 104 -4.14 2.22 4.72
N HIS A 105 -3.97 3.06 5.73
CA HIS A 105 -5.09 3.76 6.38
C HIS A 105 -5.77 4.80 5.46
N GLU A 106 -5.02 5.47 4.58
CA GLU A 106 -5.60 6.36 3.56
C GLU A 106 -6.39 5.57 2.49
N ILE A 107 -5.89 4.38 2.14
CA ILE A 107 -6.58 3.38 1.33
C ILE A 107 -7.94 3.03 1.97
N GLU A 108 -7.95 2.64 3.25
CA GLU A 108 -9.17 2.27 3.99
C GLU A 108 -10.23 3.37 4.01
N LYS A 109 -9.82 4.64 4.10
CA LYS A 109 -10.72 5.80 4.12
C LYS A 109 -11.39 6.11 2.79
N GLY A 110 -11.17 5.29 1.76
CA GLY A 110 -11.80 5.50 0.45
C GLY A 110 -11.00 6.40 -0.49
N SER A 111 -9.79 6.81 -0.13
CA SER A 111 -8.95 7.69 -0.96
C SER A 111 -8.20 6.93 -2.05
N TRP A 112 -8.87 5.97 -2.71
CA TRP A 112 -8.30 5.09 -3.74
C TRP A 112 -7.85 5.83 -5.01
N GLU A 113 -8.31 7.07 -5.19
CA GLU A 113 -8.09 7.89 -6.39
C GLU A 113 -6.80 8.69 -6.36
N LYS A 114 -6.20 8.91 -5.18
CA LYS A 114 -4.88 9.56 -5.13
C LYS A 114 -3.81 8.53 -5.44
N ASP A 115 -3.15 8.73 -6.58
CA ASP A 115 -1.91 8.03 -6.87
C ASP A 115 -0.92 8.29 -5.74
N LEU A 116 -0.20 7.24 -5.32
CA LEU A 116 0.93 7.42 -4.45
C LEU A 116 1.88 8.42 -5.12
N ASP A 117 2.02 9.60 -4.52
CA ASP A 117 3.08 10.55 -4.87
C ASP A 117 4.41 9.97 -4.35
N ILE A 118 4.83 8.87 -4.98
CA ILE A 118 6.15 8.30 -4.78
C ILE A 118 7.08 9.23 -5.52
N ASP A 119 7.61 10.23 -4.81
CA ASP A 119 8.65 11.12 -5.30
C ASP A 119 9.67 10.32 -6.15
N PRO A 120 9.66 10.48 -7.49
CA PRO A 120 10.46 9.68 -8.40
C PRO A 120 11.96 9.86 -8.18
N THR A 121 12.36 10.93 -7.50
CA THR A 121 13.76 11.25 -7.21
C THR A 121 14.35 10.44 -6.05
N ARG A 122 13.51 9.74 -5.27
CA ARG A 122 13.94 8.85 -4.19
C ARG A 122 14.03 7.40 -4.67
N HIS A 123 15.14 7.05 -5.31
CA HIS A 123 15.45 5.68 -5.77
C HIS A 123 15.23 4.58 -4.70
N SER A 124 15.34 4.89 -3.41
CA SER A 124 15.15 3.93 -2.31
C SER A 124 13.72 3.45 -2.06
N LEU A 125 12.70 4.08 -2.66
CA LEU A 125 11.29 3.71 -2.50
C LEU A 125 10.80 2.78 -3.62
N ARG A 126 11.43 2.83 -4.80
CA ARG A 126 11.02 2.06 -5.98
C ARG A 126 11.37 0.57 -5.84
N ASP A 127 12.45 0.25 -5.15
CA ASP A 127 12.92 -1.14 -4.94
C ASP A 127 12.38 -1.75 -3.63
N ASP A 128 11.56 -1.01 -2.87
CA ASP A 128 11.01 -1.51 -1.63
C ASP A 128 9.83 -2.45 -1.88
N VAL A 129 10.02 -3.74 -1.57
CA VAL A 129 9.02 -4.79 -1.75
C VAL A 129 7.71 -4.48 -1.01
N LEU A 130 7.78 -3.87 0.18
CA LEU A 130 6.58 -3.51 0.95
C LEU A 130 5.78 -2.44 0.21
N ILE A 131 6.45 -1.40 -0.30
CA ILE A 131 5.81 -0.32 -1.04
C ILE A 131 5.19 -0.86 -2.35
N GLN A 132 5.93 -1.70 -3.09
CA GLN A 132 5.41 -2.32 -4.31
C GLN A 132 4.17 -3.19 -4.04
N ALA A 133 4.18 -3.98 -2.97
CA ALA A 133 3.04 -4.80 -2.59
C ALA A 133 1.80 -3.95 -2.34
N ILE A 134 1.97 -2.83 -1.63
CA ILE A 134 0.87 -1.93 -1.30
C ILE A 134 0.33 -1.18 -2.54
N VAL A 135 1.21 -0.71 -3.44
CA VAL A 135 0.80 -0.17 -4.75
C VAL A 135 -0.01 -1.19 -5.54
N SER A 136 0.44 -2.45 -5.55
CA SER A 136 -0.26 -3.52 -6.26
C SER A 136 -1.64 -3.82 -5.66
N LEU A 137 -1.76 -3.73 -4.32
CA LEU A 137 -3.02 -3.88 -3.60
C LEU A 137 -4.00 -2.76 -3.96
N GLN A 138 -3.54 -1.50 -3.97
CA GLN A 138 -4.35 -0.35 -4.39
C GLN A 138 -4.91 -0.56 -5.80
N LYS A 139 -4.06 -0.97 -6.74
CA LYS A 139 -4.48 -1.23 -8.13
C LYS A 139 -5.52 -2.34 -8.22
N LYS A 140 -5.35 -3.43 -7.46
CA LYS A 140 -6.34 -4.52 -7.40
C LYS A 140 -7.67 -4.06 -6.82
N LEU A 141 -7.65 -3.28 -5.75
CA LEU A 141 -8.88 -2.76 -5.12
C LEU A 141 -9.64 -1.80 -6.06
N ARG A 142 -8.93 -0.93 -6.79
CA ARG A 142 -9.53 -0.10 -7.84
C ARG A 142 -10.17 -0.92 -8.95
N GLN A 143 -9.50 -1.99 -9.40
CA GLN A 143 -10.07 -2.90 -10.40
C GLN A 143 -11.32 -3.63 -9.89
N ILE A 144 -11.33 -4.07 -8.62
CA ILE A 144 -12.49 -4.71 -8.00
C ILE A 144 -13.65 -3.71 -7.91
N SER A 145 -13.39 -2.51 -7.42
CA SER A 145 -14.41 -1.45 -7.30
C SER A 145 -15.03 -1.09 -8.65
N ASN A 146 -14.22 -0.93 -9.70
CA ASN A 146 -14.72 -0.66 -11.05
C ASN A 146 -15.59 -1.81 -11.59
N LYS A 147 -15.17 -3.06 -11.39
CA LYS A 147 -15.95 -4.24 -11.79
C LYS A 147 -17.26 -4.35 -11.02
N GLU A 148 -17.25 -4.00 -9.75
CA GLU A 148 -18.46 -4.02 -8.92
C GLU A 148 -19.43 -2.92 -9.35
N ALA A 149 -18.93 -1.71 -9.65
CA ALA A 149 -19.74 -0.64 -10.21
C ALA A 149 -20.37 -1.04 -11.56
N GLU A 150 -19.60 -1.68 -12.45
CA GLU A 150 -20.12 -2.20 -13.72
C GLU A 150 -21.20 -3.27 -13.51
N LYS A 151 -20.98 -4.23 -12.62
CA LYS A 151 -21.98 -5.25 -12.27
C LYS A 151 -23.24 -4.66 -11.66
N GLN A 152 -23.07 -3.70 -10.76
CA GLN A 152 -24.18 -3.02 -10.10
C GLN A 152 -25.01 -2.26 -11.14
N TRP A 153 -24.34 -1.55 -12.06
CA TRP A 153 -24.98 -0.89 -13.19
C TRP A 153 -25.78 -1.92 -14.01
N VAL A 154 -25.17 -3.00 -14.53
CA VAL A 154 -25.90 -4.02 -15.30
C VAL A 154 -27.10 -4.60 -14.52
N THR A 155 -26.91 -4.92 -13.25
CA THR A 155 -27.96 -5.52 -12.40
C THR A 155 -29.12 -4.57 -12.19
N GLU A 156 -28.84 -3.30 -11.91
CA GLU A 156 -29.86 -2.27 -11.77
C GLU A 156 -30.60 -2.04 -13.08
N GLY A 157 -29.89 -1.97 -14.21
CA GLY A 157 -30.49 -1.90 -15.54
C GLY A 157 -31.44 -3.07 -15.77
N LEU A 158 -30.99 -4.30 -15.56
CA LEU A 158 -31.82 -5.51 -15.71
C LEU A 158 -33.06 -5.49 -14.80
N ALA A 159 -32.93 -5.04 -13.55
CA ALA A 159 -34.06 -4.92 -12.63
C ALA A 159 -35.07 -3.86 -13.10
N GLN A 160 -34.60 -2.71 -13.58
CA GLN A 160 -35.47 -1.65 -14.13
C GLN A 160 -36.21 -2.14 -15.38
N PHE A 161 -35.51 -2.81 -16.32
CA PHE A 161 -36.16 -3.35 -17.52
C PHE A 161 -37.05 -4.55 -17.25
N GLY A 162 -36.70 -5.41 -16.30
CA GLY A 162 -37.53 -6.53 -15.89
C GLY A 162 -38.86 -6.08 -15.27
N SER A 163 -38.83 -5.04 -14.42
CA SER A 163 -40.07 -4.47 -13.86
C SER A 163 -40.91 -3.77 -14.93
N LEU A 164 -40.28 -3.07 -15.87
CA LEU A 164 -40.94 -2.43 -17.00
C LEU A 164 -41.64 -3.48 -17.88
N LEU A 165 -40.97 -4.56 -18.29
CA LEU A 165 -41.58 -5.62 -19.11
C LEU A 165 -42.79 -6.30 -18.43
N ASN A 166 -42.78 -6.38 -17.09
CA ASN A 166 -43.85 -6.98 -16.31
C ASN A 166 -45.00 -6.03 -15.94
N ALA A 167 -44.96 -4.76 -16.35
CA ALA A 167 -45.94 -3.74 -15.96
C ALA A 167 -47.35 -3.89 -16.58
N GLY A 168 -47.61 -4.96 -17.34
CA GLY A 168 -48.95 -5.29 -17.83
C GLY A 168 -49.51 -4.32 -18.87
N TYR A 169 -48.71 -3.92 -19.87
CA TYR A 169 -49.15 -3.01 -20.92
C TYR A 169 -50.24 -3.61 -21.82
N GLU A 170 -51.34 -2.88 -22.00
CA GLU A 170 -52.41 -3.26 -22.93
C GLU A 170 -52.01 -3.10 -24.42
N ASN A 171 -51.05 -2.21 -24.72
CA ASN A 171 -50.59 -1.93 -26.08
C ASN A 171 -49.07 -2.06 -26.19
N ILE A 172 -48.62 -2.95 -27.07
CA ILE A 172 -47.21 -3.23 -27.34
C ILE A 172 -46.43 -1.99 -27.83
N ARG A 173 -47.07 -1.05 -28.54
CA ARG A 173 -46.42 0.21 -28.95
C ARG A 173 -46.08 1.08 -27.75
N THR A 174 -46.96 1.14 -26.76
CA THR A 174 -46.71 1.85 -25.49
C THR A 174 -45.55 1.22 -24.74
N LEU A 175 -45.42 -0.11 -24.79
CA LEU A 175 -44.25 -0.79 -24.24
C LEU A 175 -42.96 -0.37 -24.97
N TYR A 176 -42.94 -0.41 -26.31
CA TYR A 176 -41.75 -0.01 -27.09
C TYR A 176 -41.31 1.43 -26.82
N ASP A 177 -42.26 2.37 -26.78
CA ASP A 177 -41.98 3.77 -26.44
C ASP A 177 -41.37 3.92 -25.05
N THR A 178 -41.89 3.16 -24.08
CA THR A 178 -41.42 3.21 -22.69
C THR A 178 -40.02 2.60 -22.58
N ILE A 179 -39.78 1.43 -23.20
CA ILE A 179 -38.47 0.77 -23.24
C ILE A 179 -37.41 1.71 -23.84
N ILE A 180 -37.66 2.27 -25.03
CA ILE A 180 -36.63 3.09 -25.69
C ILE A 180 -36.37 4.39 -24.94
N ALA A 181 -37.40 5.00 -24.36
CA ALA A 181 -37.23 6.19 -23.55
C ALA A 181 -36.44 5.89 -22.26
N GLN A 182 -36.70 4.75 -21.61
CA GLN A 182 -35.94 4.33 -20.42
C GLN A 182 -34.49 4.01 -20.79
N LEU A 183 -34.25 3.32 -21.90
CA LEU A 183 -32.90 2.95 -22.36
C LEU A 183 -32.06 4.17 -22.70
N VAL A 184 -32.62 5.12 -23.46
CA VAL A 184 -31.90 6.34 -23.81
C VAL A 184 -31.56 7.15 -22.57
N ARG A 185 -32.47 7.26 -21.58
CA ARG A 185 -32.19 7.93 -20.30
C ARG A 185 -31.15 7.19 -19.47
N TYR A 186 -31.28 5.87 -19.35
CA TYR A 186 -30.40 5.03 -18.54
C TYR A 186 -28.96 4.98 -19.06
N LEU A 187 -28.79 5.00 -20.39
CA LEU A 187 -27.48 5.07 -21.05
C LEU A 187 -26.95 6.50 -21.20
N GLU A 188 -27.71 7.51 -20.79
CA GLU A 188 -27.44 8.93 -21.09
C GLU A 188 -27.17 9.19 -22.59
N ALA A 189 -27.81 8.39 -23.46
CA ALA A 189 -27.64 8.49 -24.90
C ALA A 189 -28.43 9.69 -25.46
N ASN A 190 -28.00 10.20 -26.61
CA ASN A 190 -28.70 11.31 -27.26
C ASN A 190 -30.03 10.89 -27.92
N GLN A 191 -30.06 9.68 -28.48
CA GLN A 191 -31.21 9.15 -29.23
C GLN A 191 -31.19 7.62 -29.31
N GLY A 192 -32.35 7.03 -29.60
CA GLY A 192 -32.52 5.60 -29.84
C GLY A 192 -33.80 5.31 -30.62
N GLY A 193 -33.85 4.14 -31.26
CA GLY A 193 -35.03 3.65 -31.97
C GLY A 193 -35.14 2.13 -31.88
N ILE A 194 -36.37 1.63 -31.84
CA ILE A 194 -36.71 0.20 -31.88
C ILE A 194 -37.34 -0.09 -33.23
N PHE A 195 -36.75 -1.03 -33.97
CA PHE A 195 -37.33 -1.55 -35.20
C PHE A 195 -37.88 -2.95 -34.94
N VAL A 196 -39.07 -3.22 -35.48
CA VAL A 196 -39.71 -4.54 -35.41
C VAL A 196 -39.90 -5.04 -36.84
N VAL A 197 -39.63 -6.33 -37.05
CA VAL A 197 -39.86 -6.98 -38.34
C VAL A 197 -41.37 -7.11 -38.54
N ASN A 198 -41.86 -6.60 -39.67
CA ASN A 198 -43.24 -6.81 -40.10
C ASN A 198 -43.25 -7.87 -41.20
N ASP A 199 -43.81 -9.03 -40.88
CA ASP A 199 -43.86 -10.25 -41.70
C ASP A 199 -45.28 -10.60 -42.17
N HIS A 200 -46.25 -9.69 -42.03
CA HIS A 200 -47.66 -9.94 -42.36
C HIS A 200 -47.89 -10.31 -43.84
N ASN A 201 -46.94 -10.01 -44.72
CA ASN A 201 -46.95 -10.43 -46.10
C ASN A 201 -45.54 -10.87 -46.52
N ALA A 202 -45.39 -12.12 -46.94
CA ALA A 202 -44.10 -12.75 -47.25
C ALA A 202 -43.32 -12.01 -48.36
N ASP A 203 -44.04 -11.34 -49.27
CA ASP A 203 -43.44 -10.56 -50.36
C ASP A 203 -43.04 -9.12 -49.96
N GLN A 204 -43.39 -8.67 -48.75
CA GLN A 204 -43.14 -7.30 -48.25
C GLN A 204 -42.54 -7.28 -46.84
N LEU A 205 -41.57 -8.14 -46.58
CA LEU A 205 -40.80 -8.12 -45.33
C LEU A 205 -40.06 -6.77 -45.20
N HIS A 206 -40.36 -6.03 -44.14
CA HIS A 206 -39.69 -4.75 -43.86
C HIS A 206 -39.53 -4.51 -42.36
N LEU A 207 -38.56 -3.67 -42.01
CA LEU A 207 -38.40 -3.17 -40.66
C LEU A 207 -39.28 -1.93 -40.48
N GLU A 208 -40.22 -2.02 -39.54
CA GLU A 208 -41.05 -0.89 -39.11
C GLU A 208 -40.43 -0.27 -37.85
N LEU A 209 -40.21 1.05 -37.88
CA LEU A 209 -39.84 1.79 -36.69
C LEU A 209 -41.01 1.78 -35.68
N ALA A 210 -40.87 0.98 -34.63
CA ALA A 210 -41.90 0.77 -33.63
C ALA A 210 -41.91 1.88 -32.58
N ALA A 211 -40.74 2.41 -32.20
CA ALA A 211 -40.60 3.55 -31.30
C ALA A 211 -39.29 4.30 -31.55
N ALA A 212 -39.27 5.61 -31.28
CA ALA A 212 -38.06 6.43 -31.33
C ALA A 212 -38.08 7.52 -30.26
N TYR A 213 -36.92 7.76 -29.65
CA TYR A 213 -36.74 8.75 -28.59
C TYR A 213 -35.44 9.52 -28.79
N ALA A 214 -35.49 10.84 -28.72
CA ALA A 214 -34.30 11.69 -28.93
C ALA A 214 -34.48 13.04 -28.23
N PHE A 215 -33.40 13.59 -27.68
CA PHE A 215 -33.39 14.91 -27.03
C PHE A 215 -34.48 15.06 -25.95
N ASN A 216 -34.59 14.05 -25.09
CA ASN A 216 -35.54 14.00 -23.97
C ASN A 216 -37.02 14.11 -24.38
N ARG A 217 -37.36 13.80 -25.64
CA ARG A 217 -38.75 13.79 -26.16
C ARG A 217 -39.00 12.61 -27.08
N LYS A 218 -40.24 12.13 -27.08
CA LYS A 218 -40.71 11.12 -28.04
C LYS A 218 -40.67 11.69 -29.46
N LYS A 219 -40.17 10.92 -30.40
CA LYS A 219 -40.13 11.29 -31.83
C LYS A 219 -41.08 10.40 -32.61
N PHE A 220 -42.07 11.02 -33.24
CA PHE A 220 -42.93 10.35 -34.21
C PHE A 220 -42.26 10.42 -35.58
N LEU A 221 -41.50 9.38 -35.93
CA LEU A 221 -40.92 9.21 -37.25
C LEU A 221 -41.64 8.04 -37.93
N LYS A 222 -42.34 8.28 -39.04
CA LYS A 222 -42.85 7.20 -39.90
C LYS A 222 -41.78 6.86 -40.93
N ASN A 223 -40.82 6.03 -40.54
CA ASN A 223 -39.78 5.53 -41.44
C ASN A 223 -39.93 4.01 -41.59
N LYS A 224 -40.06 3.55 -42.84
CA LYS A 224 -40.01 2.14 -43.22
C LYS A 224 -38.68 1.88 -43.90
N LEU A 225 -37.93 0.88 -43.43
CA LEU A 225 -36.72 0.40 -44.10
C LEU A 225 -37.09 -0.90 -44.82
N CYS A 226 -37.23 -0.83 -46.14
CA CYS A 226 -37.42 -2.02 -46.97
C CYS A 226 -36.08 -2.75 -47.13
N GLN A 227 -36.07 -4.08 -47.03
CA GLN A 227 -34.93 -4.86 -47.47
C GLN A 227 -34.84 -4.76 -49.00
N GLU A 228 -33.75 -4.19 -49.51
CA GLU A 228 -33.40 -4.31 -50.91
C GLU A 228 -32.94 -5.76 -51.15
N LYS A 229 -33.74 -6.53 -51.92
CA LYS A 229 -33.33 -7.86 -52.38
C LYS A 229 -32.14 -7.66 -53.33
N ALA A 230 -30.94 -7.96 -52.85
CA ALA A 230 -29.79 -8.16 -53.73
C ALA A 230 -30.10 -9.36 -54.64
N TRP A 231 -30.04 -9.10 -55.95
CA TRP A 231 -30.25 -10.07 -57.03
C TRP A 231 -29.21 -11.17 -57.01
#